data_AF-A0A7C1RPP3-F1
#
_entry.id   AF-A0A7C1RPP3-F1
#
_cell.length_a   1.000
_cell.length_b   1.000
_cell.length_c   1.000
_cell.angle_alpha   90.00
_cell.angle_beta   90.00
_cell.angle_gamma   90.00
#
_symmetry.space_group_name_H-M   'P 1'
#
loop_
_entity.id
_entity.type
_entity.pdbx_description
1 polymer ?
#
loop_
_entity_poly.entity_id
_entity_poly.type
_entity_poly.pdbx_seq_one_letter_code
_entity_poly.pdbx_strand_id
1 'polypeptide(L)' 'MANTKTGKTKGRKIGRNKTFCENYKRTKRREHNKGRRLVKYLRKHPQDLVARKALRKISGIVPGFNHFLTELQAA' A
#
# COMPACT_ATOMS: atom_id res chain seq x y z
N MET A 1 0.89 -38.88 -20.40
CA MET A 1 1.93 -37.90 -20.79
C MET A 1 1.57 -36.54 -20.19
N ALA A 2 2.41 -36.02 -19.30
CA ALA A 2 2.14 -34.74 -18.62
C ALA A 2 2.51 -33.57 -19.54
N ASN A 3 1.55 -32.69 -19.84
CA ASN A 3 1.74 -31.50 -20.66
C ASN A 3 2.45 -30.40 -19.85
N THR A 4 3.76 -30.51 -19.68
CA THR A 4 4.57 -29.51 -18.97
C THR A 4 4.94 -28.38 -19.93
N LYS A 5 4.11 -27.32 -19.97
CA LYS A 5 4.44 -26.07 -20.66
C LYS A 5 5.65 -25.39 -20.00
N THR A 6 6.85 -25.65 -20.51
CA THR A 6 8.16 -25.12 -20.10
C THR A 6 8.37 -23.65 -20.52
N GLY A 7 7.44 -22.75 -20.20
CA GLY A 7 7.45 -21.40 -20.80
C GLY A 7 7.09 -20.20 -19.92
N LYS A 8 6.87 -20.33 -18.60
CA LYS A 8 6.27 -19.22 -17.80
C LYS A 8 7.02 -18.80 -16.53
N THR A 9 8.26 -19.23 -16.33
CA THR A 9 9.02 -18.95 -15.08
C THR A 9 9.89 -17.70 -15.14
N LYS A 10 10.32 -17.22 -16.32
CA LYS A 10 11.28 -16.09 -16.42
C LYS A 10 10.70 -14.68 -16.23
N GLY A 11 9.39 -14.53 -16.00
CA GLY A 11 8.73 -13.22 -15.87
C GLY A 11 7.81 -13.06 -14.65
N ARG A 12 7.64 -14.10 -13.84
CA ARG A 12 6.82 -14.01 -12.62
C ARG A 12 7.65 -13.31 -11.55
N LYS A 13 7.28 -12.07 -11.18
CA LYS A 13 7.96 -11.32 -10.12
C LYS A 13 8.18 -12.23 -8.91
N ILE A 14 9.45 -12.49 -8.59
CA ILE A 14 9.87 -13.30 -7.45
C ILE A 14 9.18 -12.74 -6.20
N GLY A 15 8.51 -13.59 -5.43
CA GLY A 15 7.75 -13.20 -4.23
C GLY A 15 6.24 -13.00 -4.41
N ARG A 16 5.68 -13.08 -5.62
CA ARG A 16 4.21 -13.13 -5.83
C ARG A 16 3.68 -14.57 -5.79
N ASN A 17 3.75 -15.21 -4.62
CA ASN A 17 3.08 -16.49 -4.37
C ASN A 17 1.67 -16.27 -3.79
N LYS A 18 0.81 -17.30 -3.83
CA LYS A 18 -0.58 -17.22 -3.35
C LYS A 18 -0.65 -16.74 -1.90
N THR A 19 0.17 -17.34 -1.04
CA THR A 19 0.29 -17.03 0.39
C THR A 19 0.69 -15.58 0.65
N PHE A 20 1.63 -15.03 -0.13
CA PHE A 20 2.07 -13.63 -0.04
C PHE A 20 0.95 -12.69 -0.46
N CYS A 21 0.26 -12.98 -1.57
CA CYS A 21 -0.85 -12.17 -2.03
C CYS A 21 -2.02 -12.16 -1.02
N GLU A 22 -2.31 -13.30 -0.40
CA GLU A 22 -3.31 -13.43 0.67
C GLU A 22 -2.90 -12.66 1.91
N ASN A 23 -1.64 -12.79 2.35
CA ASN A 23 -1.12 -12.03 3.48
C ASN A 23 -1.12 -10.51 3.19
N TYR A 24 -0.77 -10.10 1.97
CA TYR A 24 -0.80 -8.71 1.52
C TYR A 24 -2.21 -8.10 1.60
N LYS A 25 -3.23 -8.89 1.25
CA LYS A 25 -4.65 -8.50 1.40
C LYS A 25 -5.07 -8.48 2.88
N ARG A 26 -4.77 -9.54 3.63
CA ARG A 26 -5.12 -9.68 5.05
C ARG A 26 -4.55 -8.53 5.90
N THR A 27 -3.31 -8.14 5.64
CA THR A 27 -2.62 -7.07 6.37
C THR A 27 -2.91 -5.67 5.82
N LYS A 28 -3.82 -5.52 4.83
CA LYS A 28 -4.15 -4.23 4.20
C LYS A 28 -2.92 -3.42 3.76
N ARG A 29 -1.86 -4.10 3.30
CA ARG A 29 -0.59 -3.46 2.88
C ARG A 29 -0.78 -2.49 1.71
N ARG A 30 -1.83 -2.68 0.90
CA ARG A 30 -2.13 -1.78 -0.22
C ARG A 30 -2.56 -0.41 0.28
N GLU A 31 -3.48 -0.38 1.23
CA GLU A 31 -3.98 0.79 1.90
C GLU A 31 -2.84 1.46 2.67
N HIS A 32 -1.98 0.65 3.31
CA HIS A 32 -0.76 1.13 3.97
C HIS A 32 0.14 1.93 3.03
N ASN A 33 0.43 1.38 1.85
CA ASN A 33 1.29 2.02 0.87
C ASN A 33 0.62 3.26 0.24
N LYS A 34 -0.70 3.27 0.07
CA LYS A 34 -1.44 4.46 -0.37
C LYS A 34 -1.29 5.60 0.65
N GLY A 35 -1.42 5.30 1.94
CA GLY A 35 -1.19 6.27 3.02
C GLY A 35 0.21 6.88 2.97
N ARG A 36 1.26 6.05 2.88
CA ARG A 36 2.66 6.52 2.72
C ARG A 36 2.84 7.49 1.56
N ARG A 37 2.26 7.16 0.39
CA ARG A 37 2.35 8.00 -0.80
C ARG A 37 1.64 9.34 -0.61
N LEU A 38 0.46 9.32 0.02
CA LEU A 38 -0.29 10.53 0.32
C LEU A 38 0.43 11.43 1.31
N VAL A 39 1.06 10.90 2.36
CA VAL A 39 1.87 11.70 3.30
C VAL A 39 3.03 12.37 2.57
N LYS A 40 3.78 11.63 1.75
CA LYS A 40 4.90 12.20 0.98
C LYS A 40 4.43 13.30 0.01
N TYR A 41 3.26 13.14 -0.59
CA TYR A 41 2.65 14.17 -1.44
C TYR A 41 2.25 15.41 -0.64
N LEU A 42 1.53 15.22 0.47
CA LEU A 42 1.06 16.30 1.33
C LEU A 42 2.19 17.08 2.00
N ARG A 43 3.36 16.47 2.24
CA ARG A 43 4.57 17.21 2.66
C ARG A 43 5.00 18.27 1.64
N LYS A 44 4.78 18.04 0.34
CA LYS A 44 5.08 19.01 -0.73
C LYS A 44 3.91 19.94 -1.02
N HIS A 45 2.68 19.45 -0.85
CA HIS A 45 1.44 20.16 -1.15
C HIS A 45 0.52 20.16 0.07
N PRO A 46 0.88 20.88 1.16
CA PRO A 46 0.15 20.79 2.42
C PRO A 46 -1.26 21.35 2.32
N GLN A 47 -1.53 22.24 1.36
CA GLN A 47 -2.83 22.90 1.16
C GLN A 47 -3.85 22.00 0.43
N ASP A 48 -3.45 20.85 -0.15
CA ASP A 48 -4.37 20.00 -0.91
C ASP A 48 -5.39 19.29 0.02
N LEU A 49 -6.60 19.84 0.05
CA LEU A 49 -7.71 19.36 0.87
C LEU A 49 -8.22 17.99 0.43
N VAL A 50 -8.12 17.67 -0.87
CA VAL A 50 -8.57 16.38 -1.42
C VAL A 50 -7.64 15.28 -0.93
N ALA A 51 -6.32 15.52 -1.01
CA ALA A 51 -5.32 14.59 -0.52
C ALA A 51 -5.41 14.41 1.01
N ARG A 52 -5.67 15.47 1.78
CA ARG A 52 -5.91 15.37 3.24
C ARG A 52 -7.14 14.54 3.58
N LYS A 53 -8.25 14.75 2.86
CA LYS A 53 -9.50 13.98 3.05
C LYS A 53 -9.30 12.51 2.69
N ALA A 54 -8.54 12.22 1.63
CA ALA A 54 -8.18 10.86 1.26
C ALA A 54 -7.31 10.17 2.32
N LEU A 55 -6.34 10.88 2.90
CA LEU A 55 -5.48 10.35 3.97
C LEU A 55 -6.30 9.95 5.21
N ARG A 56 -7.25 10.80 5.64
CA ARG A 56 -8.15 10.50 6.78
C ARG A 56 -9.04 9.28 6.54
N LYS A 57 -9.52 9.09 5.30
CA LYS A 57 -10.30 7.88 4.95
C LYS A 57 -9.44 6.61 5.07
N ILE A 58 -8.17 6.67 4.67
CA ILE A 58 -7.26 5.53 4.73
C ILE A 58 -6.87 5.21 6.18
N SER A 59 -6.64 6.22 7.02
CA SER A 59 -6.30 6.00 8.44
C SER A 59 -7.41 5.32 9.23
N GLY A 60 -8.68 5.50 8.86
CA GLY A 60 -9.80 4.76 9.46
C GLY A 60 -9.90 3.29 9.03
N ILE A 61 -9.26 2.89 7.92
CA ILE A 61 -9.34 1.53 7.37
C ILE A 61 -8.26 0.62 7.94
N VAL A 62 -7.09 1.16 8.26
CA VAL A 62 -5.95 0.40 8.77
C VAL A 62 -5.81 0.65 10.28
N PRO A 63 -5.93 -0.38 11.14
CA PRO A 63 -5.72 -0.21 12.58
C PRO A 63 -4.28 0.21 12.87
N GLY A 64 -4.06 1.12 13.81
CA GLY A 64 -2.71 1.60 14.18
C GLY A 64 -2.08 2.59 13.19
N PHE A 65 -2.85 3.08 12.23
CA PHE A 65 -2.38 3.92 11.12
C PHE A 65 -2.31 5.43 11.43
N ASN A 66 -2.39 5.79 12.70
CA ASN A 66 -2.27 7.17 13.18
C ASN A 66 -0.85 7.74 13.01
N HIS A 67 0.16 6.88 12.83
CA HIS A 67 1.55 7.26 12.60
C HIS A 67 1.75 8.19 11.39
N PHE A 68 0.91 8.06 10.36
CA PHE A 68 1.00 8.89 9.16
C PHE A 68 0.50 10.31 9.35
N LEU A 69 -0.45 10.51 10.27
CA LEU A 69 -0.95 11.84 10.61
C LEU A 69 0.06 12.57 11.51
N THR A 70 0.64 11.87 12.48
CA THR A 70 1.72 12.41 13.32
C THR A 70 2.96 12.76 12.48
N GLU A 71 3.32 11.91 11.51
CA GLU A 71 4.41 12.17 10.55
C GLU A 71 4.19 13.40 9.64
N LEU A 72 2.94 13.83 9.48
CA LEU A 72 2.59 15.03 8.69
C LEU A 72 2.57 16.29 9.56
N GLN A 73 2.28 16.16 10.87
CA GLN A 73 2.31 17.27 11.82
C GLN A 73 3.72 17.59 12.34
N ALA A 74 4.64 16.62 12.31
CA ALA A 74 6.03 16.80 12.74
C ALA A 74 6.96 17.38 11.66
N ALA A 75 6.42 17.76 10.49
CA ALA A 75 7.15 18.33 9.35
C ALA A 75 6.62 19.73 9.06
#